data_AF-A0A8S3AR66-F1
#
_entry.id   AF-A0A8S3AR66-F1
#
_cell.length_a   1.000
_cell.length_b   1.000
_cell.length_c   1.000
_cell.angle_alpha   90.00
_cell.angle_beta   90.00
_cell.angle_gamma   90.00
#
_symmetry.space_group_name_H-M   'P 1'
#
loop_
_entity.id
_entity.type
_entity.pdbx_description
1 polymer ?
#
loop_
_entity_poly.entity_id
_entity_poly.type
_entity_poly.pdbx_seq_one_letter_code
_entity_poly.pdbx_strand_id
1 'polypeptide(L)' 'FINTTKGAKCEYQDAFLLLSEKKISSVQELIPALELANGQHKPLLIIAEDIDGEALTTLVINRYLKRKQDFTLFLTFDS' A
#
# COMPACT_ATOMS: atom_id res chain seq x y z
N PHE A 1 -5.89 2.90 -8.66
CA PHE A 1 -6.06 3.32 -7.25
C PHE A 1 -7.37 4.06 -6.99
N ILE A 2 -8.48 3.69 -7.65
CA ILE A 2 -9.78 4.37 -7.46
C ILE A 2 -10.75 3.31 -6.97
N ASN A 3 -11.35 3.51 -5.80
CA ASN A 3 -12.35 2.59 -5.23
C ASN A 3 -13.78 3.17 -5.23
N THR A 4 -13.96 4.39 -5.75
CA THR A 4 -15.27 5.04 -5.88
C THR A 4 -15.70 5.18 -7.33
N THR A 5 -16.99 5.02 -7.62
CA THR A 5 -17.57 5.24 -8.95
C THR A 5 -17.76 6.73 -9.29
N LYS A 6 -17.62 7.64 -8.31
CA LYS A 6 -17.88 9.08 -8.44
C LYS A 6 -16.61 9.95 -8.44
N GLY A 7 -15.56 9.49 -9.12
CA GLY A 7 -14.33 10.26 -9.33
C GLY A 7 -13.07 9.52 -8.88
N ALA A 8 -11.91 10.15 -9.08
CA ALA A 8 -10.61 9.60 -8.71
C ALA A 8 -10.33 9.74 -7.21
N LYS A 9 -11.10 9.04 -6.38
CA LYS A 9 -10.94 9.04 -4.92
C LYS A 9 -10.72 7.63 -4.39
N CYS A 10 -9.97 7.56 -3.30
CA CYS A 10 -9.81 6.37 -2.50
C CYS A 10 -10.19 6.68 -1.05
N GLU A 11 -11.29 6.08 -0.60
CA GLU A 11 -11.79 6.23 0.76
C GLU A 11 -11.49 4.95 1.54
N TYR A 12 -10.86 5.10 2.71
CA TYR A 12 -10.62 4.03 3.66
C TYR A 12 -11.08 4.47 5.05
N GLN A 13 -11.74 3.59 5.79
CA GLN A 13 -12.02 3.75 7.22
C GLN A 13 -11.05 2.88 8.01
N ASP A 14 -10.50 3.43 9.10
CA ASP A 14 -9.57 2.73 10.01
C ASP A 14 -8.35 2.08 9.34
N ALA A 15 -7.75 2.78 8.37
CA ALA A 15 -6.52 2.35 7.72
C ALA A 15 -5.27 2.65 8.55
N PHE A 16 -4.29 1.76 8.46
CA PHE A 16 -2.91 2.09 8.82
C PHE A 16 -2.30 3.00 7.76
N LEU A 17 -1.47 3.94 8.21
CA LEU A 17 -0.71 4.83 7.35
C LEU A 17 0.78 4.63 7.63
N LEU A 18 1.50 4.14 6.62
CA LEU A 18 2.96 4.13 6.61
C LEU A 18 3.44 5.34 5.82
N LEU A 19 4.25 6.18 6.47
CA LEU A 19 4.88 7.35 5.89
C LEU A 19 6.39 7.09 5.82
N SER A 20 6.95 7.20 4.62
CA SER A 20 8.39 7.12 4.37
C SER A 20 8.84 8.37 3.62
N GLU A 21 9.75 9.15 4.21
CA GLU A 21 10.41 10.28 3.54
C GLU A 21 11.56 9.83 2.62
N LYS A 22 11.65 8.53 2.36
CA LYS A 22 12.66 7.92 1.51
C LYS A 22 12.00 7.07 0.45
N LYS A 23 12.68 6.97 -0.69
CA LYS A 23 12.42 5.95 -1.70
C LYS A 23 12.44 4.54 -1.11
N ILE A 24 11.42 3.75 -1.43
CA ILE A 24 11.30 2.34 -1.05
C ILE A 24 11.78 1.50 -2.22
N SER A 25 12.97 0.91 -2.07
CA SER A 25 13.58 0.11 -3.13
C SER A 25 13.25 -1.38 -3.02
N SER A 26 13.00 -1.88 -1.81
CA SER A 26 12.76 -3.29 -1.55
C SER A 26 11.46 -3.55 -0.80
N VAL A 27 10.79 -4.65 -1.14
CA VAL A 27 9.61 -5.13 -0.40
C VAL A 27 9.95 -5.53 1.04
N GLN A 28 11.21 -5.86 1.34
CA GLN A 28 11.64 -6.23 2.68
C GLN A 28 11.39 -5.12 3.71
N GLU A 29 11.49 -3.86 3.29
CA GLU A 29 11.22 -2.68 4.12
C GLU A 29 9.73 -2.56 4.49
N LEU A 30 8.86 -3.17 3.69
CA LEU A 30 7.41 -3.14 3.86
C LEU A 30 6.86 -4.35 4.62
N ILE A 31 7.63 -5.45 4.75
CA ILE A 31 7.19 -6.67 5.45
C ILE A 31 6.66 -6.37 6.85
N PRO A 32 7.35 -5.60 7.71
CA PRO A 32 6.85 -5.34 9.07
C PRO A 32 5.49 -4.63 9.09
N ALA A 33 5.28 -3.69 8.16
CA ALA A 33 4.04 -2.94 8.06
C ALA A 33 2.89 -3.81 7.52
N LEU A 34 3.20 -4.68 6.55
CA LEU A 34 2.24 -5.65 6.00
C LEU A 34 1.81 -6.66 7.06
N GLU A 35 2.74 -7.16 7.88
CA GLU A 35 2.44 -8.07 8.99
C GLU A 35 1.54 -7.42 10.03
N LEU A 36 1.81 -6.16 10.38
CA LEU A 36 1.01 -5.40 11.33
C LEU A 36 -0.41 -5.15 10.81
N ALA A 37 -0.55 -4.73 9.55
CA ALA A 37 -1.84 -4.49 8.92
C ALA A 37 -2.66 -5.77 8.79
N ASN A 38 -2.02 -6.86 8.35
CA ASN A 38 -2.64 -8.18 8.24
C ASN A 38 -3.07 -8.73 9.62
N GLY A 39 -2.24 -8.57 10.65
CA GLY A 39 -2.54 -9.00 12.01
C GLY A 39 -3.76 -8.31 12.63
N GLN A 40 -4.10 -7.11 12.16
CA GLN A 40 -5.27 -6.36 12.62
C GLN A 40 -6.42 -6.30 11.62
N HIS A 41 -6.29 -7.01 10.49
CA HIS A 41 -7.28 -7.02 9.39
C HIS A 41 -7.69 -5.61 8.93
N LYS A 42 -6.71 -4.70 8.87
CA LYS A 42 -6.94 -3.30 8.49
C LYS A 42 -6.22 -2.97 7.18
N PRO A 43 -6.79 -2.07 6.36
CA PRO A 43 -6.13 -1.59 5.15
C PRO A 43 -4.84 -0.85 5.49
N LEU A 44 -3.84 -0.91 4.60
CA LEU A 44 -2.56 -0.23 4.75
C LEU A 44 -2.37 0.79 3.62
N LEU A 45 -2.30 2.06 3.95
CA LEU A 45 -1.94 3.14 3.05
C LEU A 45 -0.43 3.39 3.19
N ILE A 46 0.32 3.31 2.10
CA ILE A 46 1.75 3.61 2.08
C ILE A 46 1.96 4.89 1.28
N ILE A 47 2.62 5.85 1.93
CA ILE A 47 3.05 7.12 1.35
C ILE A 47 4.57 7.13 1.38
N ALA A 48 5.17 7.23 0.20
CA ALA A 48 6.63 7.31 0.04
C ALA A 48 6.98 8.37 -1.00
N GLU A 49 8.22 8.87 -0.93
CA GLU A 49 8.81 9.71 -1.98
C GLU A 49 8.70 9.01 -3.35
N ASP A 50 9.23 7.79 -3.42
CA ASP A 50 9.16 6.94 -4.62
C ASP A 50 9.14 5.46 -4.21
N ILE A 51 8.65 4.59 -5.08
CA ILE A 51 8.62 3.14 -4.88
C ILE A 51 9.17 2.47 -6.13
N ASP A 52 10.29 1.76 -6.01
CA ASP A 52 10.88 1.04 -7.15
C ASP A 52 9.96 -0.06 -7.67
N GLY A 53 10.04 -0.29 -8.99
CA GLY A 53 9.19 -1.23 -9.71
C GLY A 53 9.26 -2.69 -9.20
N GLU A 54 10.36 -3.10 -8.57
CA GLU A 54 10.51 -4.45 -8.00
C GLU A 54 9.64 -4.63 -6.74
N ALA A 55 9.69 -3.64 -5.83
CA ALA A 55 8.83 -3.58 -4.66
C ALA A 55 7.36 -3.49 -5.09
N LEU A 56 7.06 -2.62 -6.08
CA LEU A 56 5.72 -2.45 -6.63
C LEU A 56 5.15 -3.75 -7.20
N THR A 57 5.92 -4.48 -8.01
CA THR A 57 5.49 -5.73 -8.67
C THR A 57 5.10 -6.79 -7.65
N THR A 58 5.93 -6.97 -6.61
CA THR A 58 5.67 -7.97 -5.55
C THR A 58 4.39 -7.63 -4.77
N LEU A 59 4.14 -6.36 -4.51
CA LEU A 59 2.96 -5.89 -3.76
C LEU A 59 1.67 -5.97 -4.58
N VAL A 60 1.74 -5.64 -5.87
CA VAL A 60 0.61 -5.78 -6.81
C VAL A 60 0.22 -7.26 -6.96
N ILE A 61 1.20 -8.17 -7.01
CA ILE A 61 0.94 -9.61 -7.01
C ILE A 61 0.30 -10.04 -5.68
N ASN A 62 0.77 -9.52 -4.53
CA ASN A 62 0.18 -9.83 -3.23
C ASN A 62 -1.31 -9.45 -3.16
N ARG A 63 -1.68 -8.30 -3.76
CA ARG A 63 -3.08 -7.86 -3.90
C ARG A 63 -3.94 -8.79 -4.78
N TYR A 64 -3.35 -9.40 -5.81
CA TYR A 64 -4.08 -10.28 -6.73
C TYR A 64 -4.16 -11.73 -6.22
N LEU A 65 -3.12 -12.21 -5.53
CA LEU A 65 -3.02 -13.60 -5.10
C LEU A 65 -3.68 -13.89 -3.75
N LYS A 66 -3.68 -12.94 -2.80
CA LYS A 66 -4.25 -13.13 -1.46
C LYS A 66 -5.63 -12.50 -1.34
N ARG A 67 -6.57 -13.34 -0.87
CA ARG A 67 -8.02 -13.11 -0.81
C ARG A 67 -8.40 -11.72 -0.27
N LYS A 68 -9.23 -10.99 -1.04
CA LYS A 68 -10.30 -10.03 -0.67
C LYS A 68 -10.21 -9.08 0.57
N GLN A 69 -9.17 -9.05 1.39
CA GLN A 69 -9.12 -8.24 2.62
C GLN A 69 -7.88 -7.35 2.79
N ASP A 70 -6.84 -7.51 1.98
CA ASP A 70 -5.63 -6.66 2.06
C ASP A 70 -5.71 -5.52 1.04
N PHE A 71 -6.38 -4.42 1.40
CA PHE A 71 -6.38 -3.21 0.59
C PHE A 71 -5.15 -2.37 0.93
N THR A 72 -4.02 -2.70 0.27
CA THR A 72 -2.86 -1.82 0.29
C THR A 72 -3.00 -0.77 -0.83
N LEU A 73 -2.97 0.51 -0.48
CA LEU A 73 -2.96 1.63 -1.43
C LEU A 73 -1.62 2.35 -1.33
N PHE A 74 -1.07 2.76 -2.48
CA PHE A 74 0.18 3.50 -2.54
C PHE A 74 -0.11 4.89 -3.10
N LEU A 75 0.44 5.92 -2.47
CA LEU A 75 0.53 7.26 -3.02
C LEU A 75 2.02 7.61 -3.09
N THR A 76 2.54 7.75 -4.31
CA THR A 76 3.87 8.29 -4.54
C THR A 76 3.76 9.81 -4.66
N PHE A 77 4.67 10.53 -4.04
CA PHE A 77 4.84 11.96 -4.28
C PHE A 77 5.88 12.13 -5.39
N ASP A 78 5.44 11.99 -6.64
CA ASP A 78 6.23 12.50 -7.76
C ASP A 78 6.33 14.02 -7.59
N SER A 79 7.55 14.50 -7.36
CA SER A 79 7.88 15.93 -7.27
C SER A 79 8.01 16.55 -8.67
#